data_AF-T1RUU8-F1
#
_entry.id   AF-T1RUU8-F1
#
_cell.length_a   1.000
_cell.length_b   1.000
_cell.length_c   1.000
_cell.angle_alpha   90.00
_cell.angle_beta   90.00
_cell.angle_gamma   90.00
#
_symmetry.space_group_name_H-M   'P 1'
#
loop_
_entity.id
_entity.type
_entity.pdbx_description
1 polymer ?
#
loop_
_entity_poly.entity_id
_entity_poly.type
_entity_poly.pdbx_seq_one_letter_code
_entity_poly.pdbx_strand_id
1 'polypeptide(L)'
;GTTVRDYTQMNELHSRYADQGLVVLGAPCNQFGHQENTKNDEILLSLKYVRPGNGFEPNFQLLEKLEVNGVNAHPLFVFLKEKLPQPSDDSV
;
A
#
# COMPACT_ATOMS: atom_id res chain seq x y z
N GLY A 1 -2.29 -5.15 13.77
CA GLY A 1 -2.12 -4.36 12.53
C GLY A 1 -2.10 -5.30 11.35
N THR A 2 -2.61 -4.89 10.20
CA THR A 2 -2.78 -5.77 9.03
C THR A 2 -1.52 -5.87 8.15
N THR A 3 -0.48 -5.07 8.46
CA THR A 3 0.79 -5.00 7.72
C THR A 3 1.33 -6.37 7.30
N VAL A 4 1.45 -7.33 8.23
CA VAL A 4 2.01 -8.66 7.92
C VAL A 4 1.16 -9.39 6.89
N ARG A 5 -0.16 -9.42 7.09
CA ARG A 5 -1.09 -10.13 6.22
C ARG A 5 -1.11 -9.50 4.83
N ASP A 6 -1.36 -8.20 4.77
CA ASP A 6 -1.62 -7.51 3.51
C ASP A 6 -0.33 -7.44 2.65
N TYR A 7 0.84 -7.13 3.23
CA TYR A 7 2.10 -7.11 2.48
C TYR A 7 2.51 -8.50 1.97
N THR A 8 2.28 -9.56 2.75
CA THR A 8 2.57 -10.94 2.32
C THR A 8 1.66 -11.34 1.16
N GLN A 9 0.36 -11.05 1.26
CA GLN A 9 -0.61 -11.35 0.21
C GLN A 9 -0.36 -10.54 -1.06
N MET A 10 0.02 -9.26 -0.94
CA MET A 10 0.41 -8.44 -2.09
C MET A 10 1.65 -8.98 -2.80
N ASN A 11 2.66 -9.43 -2.04
CA ASN A 11 3.85 -10.08 -2.62
C ASN A 11 3.49 -11.37 -3.37
N GLU A 12 2.58 -12.17 -2.83
CA GLU A 12 2.10 -13.41 -3.44
C GLU A 12 1.32 -13.12 -4.73
N LEU A 13 0.39 -12.17 -4.70
CA LEU A 13 -0.38 -11.74 -5.88
C LEU A 13 0.53 -11.25 -6.99
N HIS A 14 1.48 -10.36 -6.67
CA HIS A 14 2.44 -9.86 -7.64
C HIS A 14 3.28 -11.01 -8.23
N SER A 15 3.83 -11.89 -7.39
CA SER A 15 4.62 -13.05 -7.86
C SER A 15 3.84 -13.96 -8.82
N ARG A 16 2.53 -14.13 -8.57
CA ARG A 16 1.70 -15.07 -9.32
C ARG A 16 1.20 -14.51 -10.65
N TYR A 17 0.96 -13.21 -10.72
CA TYR A 17 0.23 -12.59 -11.84
C TYR A 17 1.01 -11.46 -12.54
N ALA A 18 2.23 -11.12 -12.12
CA ALA A 18 3.05 -10.11 -12.79
C ALA A 18 3.26 -10.43 -14.28
N ASP A 19 3.56 -11.69 -14.61
CA ASP A 19 3.72 -12.14 -16.01
C ASP A 19 2.41 -12.11 -16.82
N GLN A 20 1.27 -12.00 -16.14
CA GLN A 20 -0.06 -11.86 -16.74
C GLN A 20 -0.52 -10.40 -16.82
N GLY A 21 0.35 -9.46 -16.44
CA GLY A 21 0.10 -8.02 -16.51
C GLY A 21 -0.45 -7.39 -15.23
N LEU A 22 -0.54 -8.12 -14.11
CA LEU A 22 -0.91 -7.51 -12.83
C LEU A 22 0.25 -6.66 -12.31
N VAL A 23 -0.05 -5.40 -11.96
CA VAL A 23 0.90 -4.49 -11.29
C VAL A 23 0.31 -4.09 -9.95
N VAL A 24 1.09 -4.28 -8.88
CA VAL A 24 0.73 -3.86 -7.53
C VAL A 24 1.48 -2.56 -7.20
N LEU A 25 0.74 -1.56 -6.72
CA LEU A 25 1.28 -0.28 -6.28
C LEU A 25 0.88 -0.06 -4.81
N GLY A 26 1.86 0.11 -3.93
CA GLY A 26 1.61 0.49 -2.54
C GLY A 26 1.83 1.98 -2.33
N ALA A 27 0.86 2.65 -1.71
CA ALA A 27 0.92 4.08 -1.38
C ALA A 27 0.92 4.25 0.15
N PRO A 28 2.09 4.45 0.79
CA PRO A 28 2.16 4.67 2.22
C PRO A 28 1.38 5.93 2.62
N CYS A 29 0.62 5.86 3.71
CA CYS A 29 -0.24 6.97 4.16
C CYS A 29 -0.36 6.97 5.69
N ASN A 30 -0.22 8.14 6.30
CA ASN A 30 -0.25 8.30 7.76
C ASN A 30 -1.57 8.83 8.33
N GLN A 31 -2.61 8.99 7.50
CA GLN A 31 -3.89 9.61 7.90
C GLN A 31 -4.79 8.68 8.73
N PHE A 32 -4.44 7.40 8.84
CA PHE A 32 -5.25 6.38 9.53
C PHE A 32 -4.58 5.95 10.83
N GLY A 33 -4.92 6.61 11.93
CA GLY A 33 -4.40 6.26 13.26
C GLY A 33 -2.88 6.37 13.39
N HIS A 34 -2.24 7.20 12.55
CA HIS A 34 -0.80 7.45 12.57
C HIS A 34 0.07 6.18 12.52
N GLN A 35 -0.29 5.22 11.67
CA GLN A 35 0.41 3.93 11.59
C GLN A 35 1.69 3.96 10.73
N GLU A 36 1.93 5.04 9.98
CA GLU A 36 3.08 5.22 9.07
C GLU A 36 3.85 6.51 9.42
N ASN A 37 4.33 6.57 10.66
CA ASN A 37 5.03 7.73 11.22
C ASN A 37 6.45 7.91 10.67
N THR A 38 7.02 6.85 10.10
CA THR A 38 8.32 6.80 9.45
C THR A 38 8.39 7.75 8.25
N LYS A 39 9.61 8.22 7.95
CA LYS A 39 9.90 8.95 6.70
C LYS A 39 9.98 7.96 5.54
N ASN A 40 9.88 8.46 4.30
CA ASN A 40 9.94 7.64 3.08
C ASN A 40 11.09 6.62 3.10
N ASP A 41 12.29 7.07 3.47
CA ASP A 41 13.50 6.25 3.49
C ASP A 41 13.49 5.15 4.58
N GLU A 42 12.67 5.33 5.61
CA GLU A 42 12.58 4.41 6.76
C GLU A 42 11.49 3.34 6.58
N ILE A 43 10.57 3.51 5.63
CA ILE A 43 9.46 2.56 5.42
C ILE A 43 9.99 1.18 5.07
N LEU A 44 10.93 1.10 4.12
CA LEU A 44 11.55 -0.17 3.72
C LEU A 44 12.32 -0.83 4.89
N LEU A 45 13.00 -0.03 5.72
CA LEU A 45 13.69 -0.52 6.91
C LEU A 45 12.69 -1.07 7.93
N SER A 46 11.57 -0.37 8.14
CA SER A 46 10.50 -0.81 9.03
C SER A 46 9.90 -2.15 8.57
N LEU A 47 9.62 -2.29 7.28
CA LEU A 47 9.12 -3.54 6.69
C LEU A 47 10.13 -4.68 6.87
N LYS A 48 11.42 -4.41 6.64
CA LYS A 48 12.49 -5.40 6.70
C LYS A 48 12.84 -5.88 8.11
N TYR A 49 12.86 -4.96 9.08
CA TYR A 49 13.41 -5.22 10.41
C TYR A 49 12.38 -5.19 11.55
N VAL A 50 11.22 -4.55 11.38
CA VAL A 50 10.25 -4.35 12.46
C VAL A 50 8.96 -5.13 12.21
N ARG A 51 8.26 -4.83 11.11
CA ARG A 51 7.00 -5.48 10.74
C ARG A 51 6.75 -5.28 9.25
N PRO A 52 6.74 -6.34 8.41
CA PRO A 52 6.72 -7.76 8.79
C PRO A 52 7.97 -8.31 9.49
N GLY A 53 9.12 -7.67 9.31
CA GLY A 53 10.38 -8.10 9.90
C GLY A 53 10.97 -9.31 9.17
N ASN A 54 11.96 -9.98 9.79
CA ASN A 54 12.61 -11.19 9.27
C ASN A 54 13.20 -11.05 7.86
N GLY A 55 13.67 -9.86 7.49
CA GLY A 55 14.25 -9.63 6.17
C GLY A 55 13.21 -9.50 5.05
N PHE A 56 11.94 -9.26 5.39
CA PHE A 56 10.88 -9.05 4.42
C PHE A 56 11.18 -7.88 3.48
N GLU A 57 11.03 -8.11 2.19
CA GLU A 57 11.15 -7.08 1.15
C GLU A 57 9.92 -7.13 0.24
N PRO A 58 9.21 -6.00 0.04
CA PRO A 58 8.12 -5.96 -0.93
C PRO A 58 8.67 -6.15 -2.34
N ASN A 59 8.03 -7.00 -3.14
CA ASN A 59 8.43 -7.27 -4.53
C ASN A 59 7.64 -6.44 -5.56
N PHE A 60 6.92 -5.44 -5.07
CA PHE A 60 6.07 -4.53 -5.83
C PHE A 60 6.46 -3.08 -5.54
N GLN A 61 6.02 -2.15 -6.39
CA GLN A 61 6.42 -0.75 -6.28
C GLN A 61 5.74 -0.08 -5.08
N LEU A 62 6.55 0.48 -4.18
CA LEU A 62 6.10 1.47 -3.20
C LEU A 62 6.29 2.88 -3.75
N LEU A 63 5.25 3.69 -3.64
CA LEU A 63 5.28 5.12 -3.94
C LEU A 63 5.81 5.89 -2.73
N GLU A 64 6.07 7.18 -2.91
CA GLU A 64 6.33 8.07 -1.80
C GLU A 64 5.09 8.18 -0.90
N LYS A 65 5.33 8.45 0.40
CA LYS A 65 4.24 8.69 1.34
C LYS A 65 3.40 9.87 0.88
N LEU A 66 2.09 9.66 0.84
CA LEU A 66 1.13 10.62 0.34
C LEU A 66 -0.11 10.69 1.23
N GLU A 67 -0.89 11.76 1.05
CA GLU A 67 -2.22 11.87 1.64
C GLU A 67 -3.27 11.33 0.66
N VAL A 68 -4.25 10.60 1.17
CA VAL A 68 -5.35 10.04 0.36
C VAL A 68 -6.67 10.78 0.58
N ASN A 69 -6.77 11.54 1.69
CA ASN A 69 -7.94 12.30 2.11
C ASN A 69 -7.60 13.77 2.39
N GLY A 70 -8.63 14.61 2.44
CA GLY A 70 -8.48 16.04 2.72
C GLY A 70 -8.04 16.86 1.51
N VAL A 71 -7.71 18.13 1.76
CA VAL A 71 -7.38 19.13 0.74
C VAL A 71 -6.05 18.86 0.03
N ASN A 72 -5.13 18.15 0.70
CA ASN A 72 -3.83 17.78 0.16
C ASN A 72 -3.80 16.36 -0.42
N ALA A 73 -4.98 15.73 -0.60
CA ALA A 73 -5.06 14.39 -1.16
C ALA A 73 -4.40 14.34 -2.54
N HIS A 74 -3.58 13.31 -2.76
CA HIS A 74 -2.91 13.12 -4.04
C HIS A 74 -3.96 13.01 -5.17
N PRO A 75 -3.78 13.67 -6.33
CA PRO A 75 -4.79 13.71 -7.40
C PRO A 75 -5.29 12.33 -7.86
N LEU A 76 -4.42 11.32 -7.83
CA LEU A 76 -4.80 9.92 -8.09
C LEU A 76 -5.92 9.44 -7.16
N PHE A 77 -5.79 9.68 -5.84
CA PHE A 77 -6.79 9.24 -4.86
C PHE A 77 -8.06 10.09 -4.89
N VAL A 78 -7.96 11.36 -5.29
CA VAL A 78 -9.14 12.19 -5.58
C VAL A 78 -9.94 11.57 -6.73
N PHE A 79 -9.27 11.27 -7.84
CA PHE A 79 -9.88 10.66 -9.02
C PHE A 79 -10.49 9.27 -8.69
N LEU A 80 -9.74 8.40 -8.00
CA LEU A 80 -10.22 7.05 -7.66
C LEU A 80 -11.47 7.09 -6.78
N LYS A 81 -11.52 7.97 -5.78
CA LYS A 81 -12.70 8.14 -4.91
C LYS A 81 -13.90 8.76 -5.65
N GLU A 82 -13.65 9.60 -6.65
CA GLU A 82 -14.74 10.12 -7.49
C GLU A 82 -15.36 9.02 -8.36
N LYS A 83 -14.53 8.14 -8.93
CA LYS A 83 -14.99 7.02 -9.77
C LYS A 83 -15.58 5.85 -8.98
N LEU A 84 -15.07 5.61 -7.78
CA LEU A 84 -15.49 4.54 -6.87
C LEU A 84 -15.86 5.17 -5.50
N PRO A 85 -17.04 5.80 -5.39
CA PRO A 85 -17.41 6.60 -4.21
C PRO A 85 -17.63 5.77 -2.94
N GLN A 86 -17.90 4.48 -3.10
CA GLN A 86 -18.05 3.53 -2.01
C GLN A 86 -17.34 2.22 -2.35
N PRO A 87 -16.72 1.55 -1.38
CA PRO A 87 -16.24 0.18 -1.57
C PRO A 87 -17.42 -0.72 -1.96
N SER A 88 -17.23 -1.55 -2.98
CA SER A 88 -18.17 -2.59 -3.37
C SER A 88 -17.44 -3.93 -3.32
N ASP A 89 -17.95 -4.87 -2.54
CA ASP A 89 -17.48 -6.26 -2.50
C ASP A 89 -18.27 -7.09 -3.52
N ASP A 90 -18.42 -6.60 -4.75
CA ASP A 90 -19.18 -7.30 -5.79
C ASP A 90 -18.58 -8.71 -5.97
N SER A 91 -19.34 -9.69 -5.50
CA SER A 91 -18.94 -11.10 -5.36
C SER A 91 -19.17 -11.85 -6.67
N VAL A 92 -18.86 -11.20 -7.80
CA VAL A 92 -19.03 -11.83 -9.13
C VAL A 92 -18.15 -13.06 -9.28
#